data_AF-A0ABD2X0E6-F1
#
_entry.id   AF-A0ABD2X0E6-F1
#
_cell.length_a   1.000
_cell.length_b   1.000
_cell.length_c   1.000
_cell.angle_alpha   90.00
_cell.angle_beta   90.00
_cell.angle_gamma   90.00
#
_symmetry.space_group_name_H-M   'P 1'
#
loop_
_entity.id
_entity.type
_entity.pdbx_description
1 polymer ?
#
loop_
_entity_poly.entity_id
_entity_poly.type
_entity_poly.pdbx_seq_one_letter_code
_entity_poly.pdbx_strand_id
1 'polypeptide(L)'
;FAPIDYSYIRPQHVPAINCLCSQFFWPGIDLTECLNYPDFTCVVLYKKLVIGFAMMVPDVGFDEAYISFLLVRPEWQNAGIGTFMIYHLIQTCMGKTLLYMFLHQTLLSHCIKNLDSNKKNLFKIFMKSIFHHLPKKVNMPFF
;
A
#
# COMPACT_ATOMS: atom_id res chain seq x y z
N PHE A 1 13.44 -8.97 21.48
CA PHE A 1 12.45 -8.45 20.53
C PHE A 1 12.86 -8.89 19.12
N ALA A 2 11.93 -9.39 18.30
CA ALA A 2 12.22 -9.68 16.89
C ALA A 2 11.96 -8.41 16.06
N PRO A 3 12.79 -8.09 15.05
CA PRO A 3 12.59 -6.93 14.20
C PRO A 3 11.36 -7.10 13.29
N ILE A 4 10.88 -5.97 12.77
CA ILE A 4 9.94 -5.92 11.64
C ILE A 4 10.78 -5.76 10.38
N ASP A 5 10.62 -6.67 9.44
CA ASP A 5 11.36 -6.68 8.19
C ASP A 5 10.48 -6.14 7.05
N TYR A 6 11.01 -5.19 6.29
CA TYR A 6 10.39 -4.68 5.07
C TYR A 6 11.14 -5.25 3.88
N SER A 7 10.42 -5.78 2.89
CA SER A 7 11.01 -6.41 1.72
C SER A 7 10.10 -6.31 0.52
N TYR A 8 10.64 -6.45 -0.69
CA TYR A 8 9.82 -6.63 -1.88
C TYR A 8 9.08 -7.97 -1.86
N ILE A 9 8.02 -8.07 -2.66
CA ILE A 9 7.31 -9.32 -2.86
C ILE A 9 8.26 -10.40 -3.38
N ARG A 10 8.07 -11.63 -2.89
CA ARG A 10 8.80 -12.83 -3.30
C ARG A 10 7.80 -13.96 -3.47
N PRO A 11 8.12 -15.02 -4.23
CA PRO A 11 7.20 -16.13 -4.45
C PRO A 11 6.64 -16.72 -3.14
N GLN A 12 7.48 -16.80 -2.11
CA GLN A 12 7.10 -17.29 -0.78
C GLN A 12 6.06 -16.41 -0.04
N HIS A 13 5.91 -15.14 -0.42
CA HIS A 13 4.94 -14.22 0.19
C HIS A 13 3.54 -14.35 -0.42
N VAL A 14 3.47 -14.77 -1.70
CA VAL A 14 2.22 -14.77 -2.49
C VAL A 14 1.08 -15.55 -1.83
N PRO A 15 1.27 -16.79 -1.33
CA PRO A 15 0.16 -17.53 -0.71
C PRO A 15 -0.42 -16.81 0.50
N ALA A 16 0.43 -16.21 1.35
CA ALA A 16 0.01 -15.48 2.53
C ALA A 16 -0.71 -14.18 2.17
N ILE A 17 -0.21 -13.46 1.16
CA ILE A 17 -0.81 -12.22 0.67
C ILE A 17 -2.15 -12.49 -0.01
N ASN A 18 -2.27 -13.49 -0.90
CA ASN A 18 -3.54 -13.84 -1.55
C ASN A 18 -4.60 -14.29 -0.53
N CYS A 19 -4.19 -15.00 0.51
CA CYS A 19 -5.05 -15.37 1.64
C CYS A 19 -5.56 -14.11 2.39
N LEU A 20 -4.66 -13.17 2.70
CA LEU A 20 -5.02 -11.89 3.29
C LEU A 20 -5.95 -11.07 2.38
N CYS A 21 -5.69 -11.05 1.07
CA CYS A 21 -6.54 -10.40 0.09
C CYS A 21 -7.97 -10.97 0.13
N SER A 22 -8.08 -12.30 0.13
CA SER A 22 -9.37 -12.99 0.18
C SER A 22 -10.14 -12.73 1.50
N GLN A 23 -9.42 -12.55 2.61
CA GLN A 23 -10.01 -12.27 3.92
C GLN A 23 -10.48 -10.83 4.08
N PHE A 24 -9.67 -9.85 3.68
CA PHE A 24 -9.91 -8.44 4.00
C PHE A 24 -10.50 -7.63 2.83
N PHE A 25 -10.39 -8.12 1.60
CA PHE A 25 -10.87 -7.45 0.39
C PHE A 25 -12.03 -8.23 -0.25
N TRP A 26 -11.73 -9.07 -1.25
CA TRP A 26 -12.67 -9.94 -1.96
C TRP A 26 -11.98 -11.25 -2.37
N PRO A 27 -12.72 -12.37 -2.49
CA PRO A 27 -12.14 -13.66 -2.88
C PRO A 27 -11.66 -13.65 -4.34
N GLY A 28 -10.68 -14.49 -4.64
CA GLY A 28 -10.16 -14.67 -6.01
C GLY A 28 -9.12 -13.64 -6.46
N ILE A 29 -8.63 -12.78 -5.55
CA ILE A 29 -7.47 -11.92 -5.84
C ILE A 29 -6.21 -12.78 -5.92
N ASP A 30 -5.48 -12.62 -7.02
CA ASP A 30 -4.15 -13.20 -7.20
C ASP A 30 -3.12 -12.08 -7.49
N LEU A 31 -2.12 -11.96 -6.61
CA LEU A 31 -1.03 -10.99 -6.74
C LEU A 31 0.28 -11.62 -7.25
N THR A 32 0.21 -12.79 -7.88
CA THR A 32 1.38 -13.42 -8.52
C THR A 32 2.01 -12.50 -9.57
N GLU A 33 1.22 -11.71 -10.31
CA GLU A 33 1.72 -10.75 -11.30
C GLU A 33 2.65 -9.68 -10.71
N CYS A 34 2.48 -9.33 -9.44
CA CYS A 34 3.35 -8.38 -8.75
C CYS A 34 4.80 -8.87 -8.62
N LEU A 35 5.07 -10.18 -8.78
CA LEU A 35 6.43 -10.72 -8.81
C LEU A 35 7.26 -10.19 -9.98
N ASN A 36 6.61 -9.76 -11.07
CA ASN A 36 7.28 -9.17 -12.22
C ASN A 36 7.72 -7.71 -11.97
N TYR A 37 7.15 -7.07 -10.94
CA TYR A 37 7.34 -5.64 -10.64
C TYR A 37 7.65 -5.42 -9.14
N PRO A 38 8.69 -6.07 -8.59
CA PRO A 38 8.93 -6.10 -7.15
C PRO A 38 9.20 -4.73 -6.55
N ASP A 39 9.77 -3.80 -7.31
CA ASP A 39 10.12 -2.44 -6.85
C ASP A 39 8.89 -1.62 -6.46
N PHE A 40 7.72 -1.95 -7.01
CA PHE A 40 6.45 -1.29 -6.69
C PHE A 40 5.65 -2.02 -5.60
N THR A 41 6.34 -2.82 -4.79
CA THR A 41 5.73 -3.60 -3.71
C THR A 41 6.42 -3.34 -2.39
N CYS A 42 5.70 -3.54 -1.28
CA CYS A 42 6.29 -3.54 0.05
C CYS A 42 5.58 -4.61 0.86
N VAL A 43 6.33 -5.58 1.38
CA VAL A 43 5.84 -6.67 2.22
C VAL A 43 6.50 -6.57 3.58
N VAL A 44 5.67 -6.58 4.62
CA VAL A 44 6.08 -6.40 6.01
C VAL A 44 5.94 -7.72 6.75
N LEU A 45 7.05 -8.16 7.32
CA LEU A 45 7.17 -9.42 8.01
C LEU A 45 7.48 -9.18 9.49
N TYR A 46 6.84 -9.97 10.35
CA TYR A 46 7.32 -10.21 11.71
C TYR A 46 7.71 -11.68 11.83
N LYS A 47 9.01 -11.94 11.94
CA LYS A 47 9.59 -13.29 11.81
C LYS A 47 9.26 -13.89 10.43
N LYS A 48 8.24 -14.76 10.36
CA LYS A 48 7.77 -15.40 9.12
C LYS A 48 6.31 -15.05 8.79
N LEU A 49 5.67 -14.20 9.60
CA LEU A 49 4.29 -13.80 9.42
C LEU A 49 4.21 -12.51 8.60
N VAL A 50 3.47 -12.54 7.49
CA VAL A 50 3.10 -11.30 6.79
C VAL A 50 2.11 -10.54 7.65
N ILE A 51 2.54 -9.38 8.15
CA ILE A 51 1.75 -8.48 9.00
C ILE A 51 1.22 -7.26 8.26
N GLY A 52 1.76 -6.98 7.07
CA GLY A 52 1.25 -5.96 6.17
C GLY A 52 1.84 -6.10 4.77
N PHE A 53 1.17 -5.50 3.80
CA PHE A 53 1.70 -5.36 2.45
C PHE A 53 1.07 -4.16 1.75
N ALA A 54 1.77 -3.64 0.75
CA ALA A 54 1.29 -2.61 -0.14
C ALA A 54 1.81 -2.84 -1.56
N MET A 55 0.96 -2.59 -2.56
CA MET A 55 1.28 -2.71 -3.98
C MET A 55 0.92 -1.40 -4.67
N MET A 56 1.76 -0.96 -5.60
CA MET A 56 1.56 0.20 -6.45
C MET A 56 1.58 -0.23 -7.91
N VAL A 57 0.71 0.37 -8.71
CA VAL A 57 0.71 0.22 -10.17
C VAL A 57 1.22 1.54 -10.75
N PRO A 58 2.40 1.55 -11.37
CA PRO A 58 2.93 2.72 -12.06
C PRO A 58 2.29 2.88 -13.46
N ASP A 59 2.44 4.07 -14.04
CA ASP A 59 2.23 4.35 -15.47
C ASP A 59 0.83 4.03 -16.03
N VAL A 60 -0.22 4.21 -15.23
CA VAL A 60 -1.60 3.94 -15.66
C VAL A 60 -2.19 5.09 -16.51
N GLY A 61 -1.45 6.19 -16.62
CA GLY A 61 -1.74 7.36 -17.45
C GLY A 61 -0.47 8.19 -17.71
N PHE A 62 -0.61 9.46 -18.10
CA PHE A 62 0.51 10.40 -18.21
C PHE A 62 1.14 10.62 -16.81
N ASP A 63 2.19 9.86 -16.50
CA ASP A 63 2.97 9.92 -15.25
C ASP A 63 2.20 9.62 -13.94
N GLU A 64 1.04 8.96 -14.02
CA GLU A 64 0.24 8.63 -12.83
C GLU A 64 0.56 7.24 -12.25
N ALA A 65 0.71 7.18 -10.92
CA ALA A 65 0.81 5.94 -10.16
C ALA A 65 -0.25 5.91 -9.05
N TYR A 66 -0.82 4.73 -8.78
CA TYR A 66 -1.75 4.54 -7.67
C TYR A 66 -1.43 3.30 -6.86
N ILE A 67 -1.79 3.32 -5.58
CA ILE A 67 -1.66 2.18 -4.66
C ILE A 67 -2.87 1.26 -4.91
N SER A 68 -2.64 0.06 -5.45
CA SER A 68 -3.68 -0.92 -5.74
C SER A 68 -4.12 -1.68 -4.49
N PHE A 69 -3.18 -2.02 -3.61
CA PHE A 69 -3.47 -2.72 -2.36
C PHE A 69 -2.66 -2.11 -1.22
N LEU A 70 -3.28 -2.01 -0.05
CA LEU A 70 -2.62 -1.59 1.19
C LEU A 70 -3.35 -2.24 2.36
N LEU A 71 -2.64 -3.09 3.09
CA LEU A 71 -3.17 -3.76 4.27
C LEU A 71 -2.12 -3.76 5.37
N VAL A 72 -2.55 -3.41 6.57
CA VAL A 72 -1.87 -3.74 7.82
C VAL A 72 -2.85 -4.55 8.66
N ARG A 73 -2.42 -5.71 9.15
CA ARG A 73 -3.26 -6.55 10.02
C ARG A 73 -3.82 -5.71 11.18
N PRO A 74 -5.09 -5.88 11.57
CA PRO A 74 -5.73 -5.09 12.62
C PRO A 74 -4.91 -5.00 13.92
N GLU A 75 -4.25 -6.09 14.31
CA GLU A 75 -3.44 -6.20 15.52
C GLU A 75 -2.11 -5.41 15.46
N TRP A 76 -1.75 -4.92 14.28
CA TRP A 76 -0.52 -4.19 13.98
C TRP A 76 -0.77 -2.75 13.51
N GLN A 77 -2.01 -2.27 13.60
CA GLN A 77 -2.38 -0.90 13.28
C GLN A 77 -1.81 0.10 14.31
N ASN A 78 -1.77 1.38 13.95
CA ASN A 78 -1.22 2.47 14.78
C ASN A 78 0.27 2.36 15.13
N ALA A 79 1.02 1.45 14.50
CA ALA A 79 2.47 1.29 14.67
C ALA A 79 3.30 1.99 13.56
N GLY A 80 2.67 2.83 12.72
CA GLY A 80 3.35 3.54 11.63
C GLY A 80 3.71 2.70 10.39
N ILE A 81 3.43 1.39 10.40
CA ILE A 81 3.76 0.45 9.32
C ILE A 81 3.15 0.89 7.97
N GLY A 82 1.86 1.25 7.97
CA GLY A 82 1.17 1.69 6.75
C GLY A 82 1.77 2.97 6.18
N THR A 83 2.11 3.93 7.04
CA THR A 83 2.78 5.17 6.65
C THR A 83 4.15 4.90 6.02
N PHE A 84 4.94 3.99 6.62
CA PHE A 84 6.23 3.60 6.07
C PHE A 84 6.08 2.97 4.68
N MET A 85 5.15 2.02 4.51
CA MET A 85 4.92 1.38 3.20
C MET A 85 4.54 2.40 2.12
N ILE A 86 3.65 3.34 2.42
CA ILE A 86 3.26 4.40 1.47
C ILE A 86 4.47 5.27 1.13
N TYR A 87 5.23 5.68 2.13
CA TYR A 87 6.40 6.53 1.93
C TYR A 87 7.44 5.84 1.04
N HIS A 88 7.73 4.57 1.32
CA HIS A 88 8.63 3.75 0.52
C HIS A 88 8.18 3.66 -0.94
N LEU A 89 6.90 3.35 -1.19
CA LEU A 89 6.37 3.25 -2.56
C LEU A 89 6.40 4.58 -3.31
N ILE A 90 6.09 5.70 -2.64
CA ILE A 90 6.20 7.03 -3.22
C ILE A 90 7.65 7.33 -3.59
N GLN A 91 8.61 6.97 -2.74
CA GLN A 91 10.03 7.17 -3.02
C GLN A 91 10.49 6.38 -4.24
N THR A 92 10.03 5.14 -4.41
CA THR A 92 10.35 4.33 -5.60
C THR A 92 9.90 5.01 -6.90
N CYS A 93 8.86 5.85 -6.85
CA CYS A 93 8.36 6.62 -7.99
C CYS A 93 8.95 8.02 -8.14
N MET A 94 9.86 8.49 -7.26
CA MET A 94 10.38 9.88 -7.28
C MET A 94 11.16 10.29 -8.55
N GLY A 95 11.37 9.38 -9.51
CA GLY A 95 11.87 9.71 -10.86
C GLY A 95 10.79 10.17 -11.85
N LYS A 96 9.50 10.01 -11.53
CA LYS A 96 8.34 10.42 -12.33
C LYS A 96 7.52 11.40 -11.50
N THR A 97 7.12 12.53 -12.08
CA THR A 97 6.54 13.68 -11.37
C THR A 97 5.35 13.28 -10.48
N LEU A 98 5.57 13.16 -9.17
CA LEU A 98 4.56 12.69 -8.18
C LEU A 98 3.37 13.64 -7.92
N LEU A 99 3.23 14.70 -8.71
CA LEU A 99 2.30 15.79 -8.43
C LEU A 99 0.82 15.36 -8.53
N TYR A 100 0.52 14.34 -9.32
CA TYR A 100 -0.86 13.91 -9.59
C TYR A 100 -1.35 12.77 -8.70
N MET A 101 -0.46 12.02 -8.03
CA MET A 101 -0.86 11.02 -7.02
C MET A 101 -1.63 11.68 -5.85
N PHE A 102 -1.36 12.96 -5.57
CA PHE A 102 -2.11 13.78 -4.61
C PHE A 102 -3.43 14.35 -5.16
N LEU A 103 -3.57 14.52 -6.49
CA LEU A 103 -4.80 15.02 -7.13
C LEU A 103 -5.82 13.92 -7.45
N HIS A 104 -5.37 12.65 -7.52
CA HIS A 104 -6.19 11.48 -7.81
C HIS A 104 -6.92 10.90 -6.56
N GLN A 105 -7.14 11.73 -5.53
CA GLN A 105 -8.23 11.48 -4.56
C GLN A 105 -9.60 11.37 -5.27
N THR A 106 -9.69 11.83 -6.52
CA THR A 106 -10.93 11.93 -7.32
C THR A 106 -11.26 10.65 -8.11
N LEU A 107 -10.29 9.85 -8.54
CA LEU A 107 -10.54 8.68 -9.41
C LEU A 107 -10.55 7.34 -8.66
N LEU A 108 -10.29 7.38 -7.35
CA LEU A 108 -10.87 6.43 -6.40
C LEU A 108 -12.40 6.34 -6.50
N SER A 109 -13.09 7.23 -7.22
CA SER A 109 -14.53 7.10 -7.49
C SER A 109 -14.94 5.81 -8.19
N HIS A 110 -14.11 5.18 -9.03
CA HIS A 110 -14.52 3.95 -9.73
C HIS A 110 -14.40 2.70 -8.83
N CYS A 111 -13.29 2.55 -8.09
CA CYS A 111 -13.13 1.47 -7.11
C CYS A 111 -14.01 1.69 -5.86
N ILE A 112 -14.14 2.94 -5.39
CA ILE A 112 -15.06 3.30 -4.29
C ILE A 112 -16.50 3.00 -4.71
N LYS A 113 -16.95 3.27 -5.94
CA LYS A 113 -18.36 2.99 -6.32
C LYS A 113 -18.80 1.55 -6.02
N ASN A 114 -17.91 0.58 -6.22
CA ASN A 114 -18.15 -0.86 -5.97
C ASN A 114 -17.92 -1.31 -4.52
N LEU A 115 -17.41 -0.44 -3.64
CA LEU A 115 -17.30 -0.69 -2.21
C LEU A 115 -18.64 -0.40 -1.51
N ASP A 116 -19.08 -1.31 -0.65
CA ASP A 116 -20.23 -1.07 0.23
C ASP A 116 -19.97 0.18 1.11
N SER A 117 -21.04 0.91 1.40
CA SER A 117 -21.13 2.11 2.22
C SER A 117 -20.24 2.10 3.48
N ASN A 118 -20.15 0.98 4.20
CA ASN A 118 -19.26 0.80 5.35
C ASN A 118 -17.77 0.81 4.96
N LYS A 119 -17.38 0.13 3.89
CA LYS A 119 -15.99 0.06 3.40
C LYS A 119 -15.54 1.40 2.81
N LYS A 120 -16.44 2.16 2.18
CA LYS A 120 -16.19 3.55 1.74
C LYS A 120 -15.84 4.45 2.92
N ASN A 121 -16.54 4.26 4.05
CA ASN A 121 -16.33 5.06 5.25
C ASN A 121 -15.01 4.71 5.94
N LEU A 122 -14.69 3.41 6.07
CA LEU A 122 -13.38 2.97 6.56
C LEU A 122 -12.23 3.49 5.69
N PHE A 123 -12.36 3.44 4.37
CA PHE A 123 -11.34 3.96 3.46
C PHE A 123 -11.15 5.48 3.61
N LYS A 124 -12.25 6.24 3.75
CA LYS A 124 -12.18 7.69 4.05
C LYS A 124 -11.52 7.98 5.40
N ILE A 125 -11.83 7.21 6.44
CA ILE A 125 -11.25 7.37 7.78
C ILE A 125 -9.75 7.03 7.75
N PHE A 126 -9.38 5.95 7.07
CA PHE A 126 -7.99 5.50 6.91
C PHE A 126 -7.14 6.53 6.16
N MET A 127 -7.64 7.04 5.02
CA MET A 127 -6.96 8.11 4.29
C MET A 127 -6.81 9.38 5.14
N LYS A 128 -7.86 9.79 5.87
CA LYS A 128 -7.81 10.97 6.74
C LYS A 128 -6.81 10.82 7.89
N SER A 129 -6.65 9.61 8.44
CA SER A 129 -5.66 9.30 9.49
C SER A 129 -4.23 9.33 8.95
N ILE A 130 -3.98 8.80 7.74
CA ILE A 130 -2.67 8.82 7.09
C ILE A 130 -2.25 10.25 6.76
N PHE A 131 -3.13 11.06 6.17
CA PHE A 131 -2.78 12.44 5.79
C PHE A 131 -2.63 13.39 6.99
N HIS A 132 -3.20 13.08 8.15
CA HIS A 132 -3.01 13.87 9.36
C HIS A 132 -1.64 13.61 10.03
N HIS A 133 -1.02 12.46 9.76
CA HIS A 133 0.29 12.07 10.28
C HIS A 133 1.44 12.18 9.28
N LEU A 134 1.16 12.48 8.01
CA LEU A 134 2.20 12.84 7.05
C LEU A 134 2.72 14.24 7.37
N PRO A 135 4.01 14.39 7.73
CA PRO A 135 4.56 15.70 8.02
C PRO A 135 4.54 16.55 6.75
N LYS A 136 3.92 17.74 6.86
CA LYS A 136 3.91 18.75 5.79
C LYS A 136 5.35 19.20 5.55
N LYS A 137 5.98 18.67 4.49
CA LYS A 137 7.39 18.84 4.13
C LYS A 137 8.37 18.28 5.17
N VAL A 138 9.02 17.17 4.83
CA VAL A 138 10.30 16.79 5.45
C VAL A 138 11.32 16.65 4.35
N ASN A 139 12.18 17.66 4.24
CA ASN A 139 13.51 17.51 3.66
C ASN A 139 14.31 16.63 4.61
N MET A 140 14.67 15.40 4.22
CA MET A 140 15.73 14.65 4.91
C MET A 140 16.44 13.70 3.94
N PRO A 141 17.73 13.40 4.22
CA PRO A 141 18.70 12.99 3.22
C PRO A 141 18.60 11.51 2.86
N PHE A 142 18.96 11.23 1.62
CA PHE A 142 19.12 9.91 1.03
C PHE A 142 20.11 9.06 1.85
N PHE A 143 19.69 7.85 2.20
CA PHE A 143 20.56 6.73 2.53
C PHE A 143 20.38 5.65 1.46
#